data_AF-A0A1B6QHC7-F1
#
_entry.id   AF-A0A1B6QHC7-F1
#
_cell.length_a   1.000
_cell.length_b   1.000
_cell.length_c   1.000
_cell.angle_alpha   90.00
_cell.angle_beta   90.00
_cell.angle_gamma   90.00
#
_symmetry.space_group_name_H-M   'P 1'
#
loop_
_entity.id
_entity.type
_entity.pdbx_description
1 polymer ?
#
loop_
_entity_poly.entity_id
_entity_poly.type
_entity_poly.pdbx_seq_one_letter_code
_entity_poly.pdbx_strand_id
1 'polypeptide(L)'
;MYPLLKYRDQLDRWLLLLGIKGVEQLVLINNYWRKPLPSHIFGLGNLTRLHLALWRFPDTAGLPPGVAFLSLRELELSEVFINNKDLDFLLSRSRKLEILNCTGNLAPLRLQLVSHSLRCLQIQGSNVEDIAVVDAPRLERLILPGNWAHTHSRVMIEHAPELCIFGTFEPGKHGLQISNTLIKAEMLVSPSAVVPTVKILAIQVRLAVHNDVKRLPSYLRCFPSVESLHIQSLKSIKPARKRTLKIWQKVSAIECVKSQIRLMVFHDFRGYACEISFLKSFAQRTQKLETMVIVVAYGCFSSPSEARLKLEPLFFAKRETSYLLKLYFPTHKGAGPWDLASGSDFLNSDPFLFSVGQVPKTYAAEVGKEGGRSRWMPKMETKLSAMYGPRWLEGVQEKPNLLKGKDYYRERRERQGEVGETEDVGRVVSRRRQRPIVPDLA
;
A
#
# COMPACT_ATOMS: atom_id res chain seq x y z
N MET A 1 -24.40 34.52 -0.71
CA MET A 1 -23.20 34.71 -1.56
C MET A 1 -22.05 35.47 -0.86
N TYR A 2 -22.33 36.35 0.11
CA TYR A 2 -21.32 37.14 0.84
C TYR A 2 -20.33 36.41 1.79
N PRO A 3 -20.64 35.27 2.44
CA PRO A 3 -19.69 34.63 3.37
C PRO A 3 -18.48 33.98 2.69
N LEU A 4 -18.63 33.56 1.43
CA LEU A 4 -17.59 32.81 0.70
C LEU A 4 -16.46 33.70 0.18
N LEU A 5 -16.77 34.94 -0.20
CA LEU A 5 -15.80 35.93 -0.67
C LEU A 5 -14.89 36.39 0.49
N LYS A 6 -15.47 36.72 1.64
CA LYS A 6 -14.72 37.18 2.82
C LYS A 6 -13.73 36.12 3.35
N TYR A 7 -14.10 34.84 3.29
CA TYR A 7 -13.21 33.73 3.66
C TYR A 7 -12.03 33.57 2.71
N ARG A 8 -12.28 33.69 1.39
CA ARG A 8 -11.23 33.59 0.37
C ARG A 8 -10.20 34.71 0.51
N ASP A 9 -10.68 35.95 0.66
CA ASP A 9 -9.81 37.12 0.83
C ASP A 9 -8.96 37.05 2.10
N GLN A 10 -9.50 36.47 3.18
CA GLN A 10 -8.75 36.25 4.42
C GLN A 10 -7.69 35.16 4.28
N LEU A 11 -8.03 34.04 3.62
CA LEU A 11 -7.09 32.94 3.37
C LEU A 11 -5.96 33.39 2.43
N ASP A 12 -6.28 34.15 1.40
CA ASP A 12 -5.29 34.74 0.48
C ASP A 12 -4.29 35.63 1.22
N ARG A 13 -4.78 36.52 2.10
CA ARG A 13 -3.91 37.35 2.95
C ARG A 13 -3.04 36.52 3.89
N TRP A 14 -3.59 35.45 4.47
CA TRP A 14 -2.83 34.52 5.32
C TRP A 14 -1.70 33.85 4.55
N LEU A 15 -1.97 33.31 3.37
CA LEU A 15 -0.95 32.68 2.52
C LEU A 15 0.16 33.67 2.13
N LEU A 16 -0.19 34.91 1.80
CA LEU A 16 0.79 35.96 1.52
C LEU A 16 1.68 36.25 2.74
N LEU A 17 1.10 36.40 3.93
CA LEU A 17 1.85 36.65 5.16
C LEU A 17 2.79 35.47 5.51
N LEU A 18 2.33 34.23 5.35
CA LEU A 18 3.17 33.05 5.55
C LEU A 18 4.34 33.02 4.55
N GLY A 19 4.11 33.45 3.32
CA GLY A 19 5.16 33.61 2.30
C GLY A 19 6.21 34.63 2.70
N ILE A 20 5.77 35.81 3.15
CA ILE A 20 6.66 36.89 3.63
C ILE A 20 7.48 36.43 4.84
N LYS A 21 6.87 35.65 5.73
CA LYS A 21 7.54 35.09 6.92
C LYS A 21 8.45 33.90 6.59
N GLY A 22 8.49 33.45 5.34
CA GLY A 22 9.41 32.40 4.89
C GLY A 22 9.07 31.03 5.45
N VAL A 23 7.80 30.70 5.64
CA VAL A 23 7.36 29.41 6.19
C VAL A 23 7.86 28.24 5.34
N GLU A 24 8.51 27.28 6.00
CA GLU A 24 9.07 26.09 5.36
C GLU A 24 8.15 24.87 5.40
N GLN A 25 7.32 24.75 6.44
CA GLN A 25 6.42 23.62 6.62
C GLN A 25 5.01 24.11 6.88
N LEU A 26 4.04 23.58 6.13
CA LEU A 26 2.66 23.99 6.24
C LEU A 26 1.71 22.81 6.18
N VAL A 27 0.78 22.75 7.13
CA VAL A 27 -0.33 21.79 7.16
C VAL A 27 -1.62 22.58 7.07
N LEU A 28 -2.42 22.34 6.03
CA LEU A 28 -3.72 22.95 5.82
C LEU A 28 -4.80 21.88 5.74
N ILE A 29 -5.63 21.82 6.76
CA ILE A 29 -6.77 20.90 6.84
C ILE A 29 -8.04 21.73 6.73
N ASN A 30 -8.89 21.38 5.75
CA ASN A 30 -10.14 22.07 5.54
C ASN A 30 -11.30 21.38 6.27
N ASN A 31 -11.95 22.10 7.18
CA ASN A 31 -13.15 21.59 7.84
C ASN A 31 -14.41 21.68 6.96
N TYR A 32 -14.36 22.42 5.85
CA TYR A 32 -15.47 22.61 4.93
C TYR A 32 -15.21 21.91 3.60
N TRP A 33 -15.76 20.71 3.44
CA TRP A 33 -15.59 19.85 2.27
C TRP A 33 -15.44 20.59 0.92
N ARG A 34 -14.27 20.43 0.27
CA ARG A 34 -13.98 20.79 -1.13
C ARG A 34 -14.07 22.29 -1.47
N LYS A 35 -13.76 23.19 -0.54
CA LYS A 35 -13.50 24.59 -0.90
C LYS A 35 -12.25 24.71 -1.78
N PRO A 36 -12.25 25.63 -2.76
CA PRO A 36 -11.09 25.87 -3.61
C PRO A 36 -9.95 26.46 -2.77
N LEU A 37 -8.79 25.80 -2.78
CA LEU A 37 -7.56 26.36 -2.25
C LEU A 37 -7.10 27.49 -3.17
N PRO A 38 -6.70 28.66 -2.63
CA PRO A 38 -6.22 29.73 -3.48
C PRO A 38 -4.85 29.45 -4.09
N SER A 39 -4.60 29.99 -5.30
CA SER A 39 -3.33 29.81 -6.03
C SER A 39 -2.14 30.52 -5.38
N HIS A 40 -2.36 31.45 -4.45
CA HIS A 40 -1.28 32.07 -3.66
C HIS A 40 -0.45 31.05 -2.87
N ILE A 41 -0.94 29.82 -2.67
CA ILE A 41 -0.16 28.71 -2.09
C ILE A 41 1.16 28.47 -2.84
N PHE A 42 1.18 28.66 -4.17
CA PHE A 42 2.39 28.50 -4.98
C PHE A 42 3.42 29.62 -4.73
N GLY A 43 3.00 30.76 -4.19
CA GLY A 43 3.88 31.89 -3.86
C GLY A 43 4.72 31.68 -2.59
N LEU A 44 4.51 30.57 -1.87
CA LEU A 44 5.29 30.22 -0.68
C LEU A 44 6.68 29.70 -1.08
N GLY A 45 7.59 30.61 -1.45
CA GLY A 45 8.89 30.28 -2.04
C GLY A 45 9.84 29.43 -1.17
N ASN A 46 9.70 29.53 0.16
CA ASN A 46 10.51 28.76 1.13
C ASN A 46 9.88 27.43 1.54
N LEU A 47 8.67 27.14 1.06
CA LEU A 47 7.93 25.95 1.48
C LEU A 47 8.63 24.68 0.98
N THR A 48 9.08 23.85 1.92
CA THR A 48 9.74 22.56 1.67
C THR A 48 8.81 21.38 1.94
N ARG A 49 7.85 21.51 2.86
CA ARG A 49 6.86 20.46 3.17
C ARG A 49 5.45 21.03 3.19
N LEU A 50 4.55 20.39 2.47
CA LEU A 50 3.14 20.78 2.40
C LEU A 50 2.23 19.58 2.62
N HIS A 51 1.32 19.68 3.58
CA HIS A 51 0.22 18.74 3.75
C HIS A 51 -1.11 19.45 3.50
N LEU A 52 -1.87 18.98 2.51
CA LEU A 52 -3.21 19.44 2.20
C LEU A 52 -4.21 18.34 2.51
N ALA A 53 -5.25 18.65 3.29
CA ALA A 53 -6.35 17.74 3.54
C ALA A 53 -7.72 18.37 3.26
N LEU A 54 -8.61 17.63 2.59
CA LEU A 54 -10.03 18.00 2.36
C LEU A 54 -10.26 19.27 1.51
N TRP A 55 -9.25 19.65 0.71
CA TRP A 55 -9.29 20.80 -0.19
C TRP A 55 -9.68 20.40 -1.62
N ARG A 56 -10.19 21.37 -2.40
CA ARG A 56 -10.09 21.33 -3.86
C ARG A 56 -8.79 22.03 -4.26
N PHE A 57 -7.92 21.33 -4.98
CA PHE A 57 -6.64 21.86 -5.43
C PHE A 57 -6.84 23.08 -6.34
N PRO A 58 -5.93 24.07 -6.32
CA PRO A 58 -6.05 25.26 -7.17
C PRO A 58 -6.07 24.90 -8.65
N ASP A 59 -6.90 25.58 -9.43
CA ASP A 59 -6.93 25.45 -10.89
C ASP A 59 -5.65 26.04 -11.50
N THR A 60 -4.98 25.24 -12.34
CA THR A 60 -3.70 25.60 -12.96
C THR A 60 -3.83 26.13 -14.38
N ALA A 61 -5.01 26.05 -15.01
CA ALA A 61 -5.21 26.30 -16.45
C ALA A 61 -4.93 27.75 -16.91
N GLY A 62 -4.84 28.71 -16.00
CA GLY A 62 -4.57 30.12 -16.28
C GLY A 62 -3.37 30.69 -15.51
N LEU A 63 -2.56 29.85 -14.87
CA LEU A 63 -1.42 30.34 -14.10
C LEU A 63 -0.28 30.79 -15.02
N PRO A 64 0.41 31.92 -14.71
CA PRO A 64 1.58 32.34 -15.45
C PRO A 64 2.67 31.25 -15.49
N PRO A 65 3.50 31.19 -16.55
CA PRO A 65 4.50 30.12 -16.72
C PRO A 65 5.52 29.98 -15.58
N GLY A 66 5.74 31.03 -14.78
CA GLY A 66 6.67 31.04 -13.66
C GLY A 66 6.08 30.56 -12.33
N VAL A 67 4.76 30.32 -12.25
CA VAL A 67 4.12 29.87 -11.00
C VAL A 67 4.41 28.39 -10.79
N ALA A 68 5.06 28.07 -9.66
CA ALA A 68 5.35 26.71 -9.26
C ALA A 68 5.75 26.70 -7.78
N PHE A 69 5.76 25.54 -7.15
CA PHE A 69 6.46 25.37 -5.90
C PHE A 69 7.98 25.34 -6.13
N LEU A 70 8.68 26.39 -5.68
CA LEU A 70 10.11 26.57 -5.95
C LEU A 70 11.03 25.71 -5.06
N SER A 71 10.60 25.44 -3.83
CA SER A 71 11.40 24.76 -2.81
C SER A 71 10.79 23.48 -2.25
N LEU A 72 9.58 23.10 -2.73
CA LEU A 72 8.82 22.00 -2.16
C LEU A 72 9.52 20.68 -2.44
N ARG A 73 9.79 19.92 -1.38
CA ARG A 73 10.41 18.60 -1.40
C ARG A 73 9.42 17.49 -1.06
N GLU A 74 8.45 17.76 -0.19
CA GLU A 74 7.48 16.77 0.24
C GLU A 74 6.06 17.34 0.13
N LEU A 75 5.19 16.60 -0.56
CA LEU A 75 3.78 16.92 -0.69
C LEU A 75 2.91 15.76 -0.26
N GLU A 76 2.03 16.01 0.70
CA GLU A 76 0.98 15.09 1.11
C GLU A 76 -0.39 15.65 0.73
N LEU A 77 -1.16 14.85 -0.01
CA LEU A 77 -2.52 15.12 -0.43
C LEU A 77 -3.45 14.08 0.20
N SER A 78 -4.25 14.49 1.19
CA SER A 78 -5.22 13.63 1.88
C SER A 78 -6.65 14.04 1.55
N GLU A 79 -7.39 13.18 0.86
CA GLU A 79 -8.78 13.44 0.45
C GLU A 79 -8.93 14.75 -0.33
N VAL A 80 -7.92 15.08 -1.14
CA VAL A 80 -7.90 16.29 -1.97
C VAL A 80 -8.60 16.00 -3.30
N PHE A 81 -9.40 16.95 -3.76
CA PHE A 81 -9.89 16.94 -5.14
C PHE A 81 -8.88 17.66 -6.03
N ILE A 82 -8.07 16.90 -6.76
CA ILE A 82 -7.12 17.38 -7.77
C ILE A 82 -7.46 16.73 -9.11
N ASN A 83 -7.48 17.52 -10.19
CA ASN A 83 -7.69 16.97 -11.52
C ASN A 83 -6.35 16.56 -12.15
N ASN A 84 -6.37 15.71 -13.18
CA ASN A 84 -5.13 15.18 -13.77
C ASN A 84 -4.23 16.29 -14.35
N LYS A 85 -4.80 17.36 -14.95
CA LYS A 85 -4.02 18.47 -15.51
C LYS A 85 -3.26 19.23 -14.41
N ASP A 86 -3.91 19.48 -13.27
CA ASP A 86 -3.28 20.18 -12.15
C ASP A 86 -2.17 19.33 -11.51
N LEU A 87 -2.34 18.00 -11.52
CA LEU A 87 -1.33 17.07 -11.01
C LEU A 87 -0.14 16.95 -11.96
N ASP A 88 -0.37 16.89 -13.28
CA ASP A 88 0.69 16.92 -14.30
C ASP A 88 1.46 18.26 -14.24
N PHE A 89 0.76 19.38 -14.05
CA PHE A 89 1.37 20.68 -13.80
C PHE A 89 2.28 20.63 -12.55
N LEU A 90 1.78 20.07 -11.45
CA LEU A 90 2.53 19.97 -10.21
C LEU A 90 3.82 19.15 -10.38
N LEU A 91 3.73 17.98 -11.01
CA LEU A 91 4.85 17.06 -11.21
C LEU A 91 5.91 17.64 -12.17
N SER A 92 5.48 18.33 -13.24
CA SER A 92 6.37 18.89 -14.25
C SER A 92 7.06 20.19 -13.80
N ARG A 93 6.42 20.99 -12.94
CA ARG A 93 6.92 22.32 -12.54
C ARG A 93 7.68 22.32 -11.21
N SER A 94 7.40 21.37 -10.31
CA SER A 94 8.00 21.33 -8.97
C SER A 94 9.36 20.63 -9.00
N ARG A 95 10.41 21.35 -9.41
CA ARG A 95 11.76 20.80 -9.70
C ARG A 95 12.54 20.24 -8.51
N LYS A 96 12.05 20.41 -7.28
CA LYS A 96 12.68 19.90 -6.06
C LYS A 96 11.80 18.88 -5.33
N LEU A 97 10.64 18.53 -5.88
CA LEU A 97 9.71 17.61 -5.23
C LEU A 97 10.31 16.21 -5.25
N GLU A 98 10.60 15.67 -4.08
CA GLU A 98 11.20 14.34 -3.87
C GLU A 98 10.16 13.30 -3.46
N ILE A 99 9.14 13.71 -2.68
CA ILE A 99 8.13 12.81 -2.12
C ILE A 99 6.74 13.32 -2.45
N LEU A 100 5.92 12.46 -3.07
CA LEU A 100 4.50 12.70 -3.30
C LEU A 100 3.67 11.58 -2.68
N ASN A 101 2.83 11.96 -1.72
CA ASN A 101 1.92 11.08 -1.01
C ASN A 101 0.48 11.46 -1.34
N CYS A 102 -0.30 10.51 -1.84
CA CYS A 102 -1.70 10.68 -2.20
C CYS A 102 -2.56 9.67 -1.44
N THR A 103 -3.47 10.15 -0.59
CA THR A 103 -4.34 9.31 0.24
C THR A 103 -5.79 9.67 0.02
N GLY A 104 -6.62 8.71 -0.40
CA GLY A 104 -8.07 8.92 -0.49
C GLY A 104 -8.50 9.99 -1.51
N ASN A 105 -7.70 10.24 -2.55
CA ASN A 105 -8.03 11.27 -3.54
C ASN A 105 -9.41 11.02 -4.16
N LEU A 106 -10.18 12.11 -4.25
CA LEU A 106 -11.60 12.06 -4.55
C LEU A 106 -11.90 11.97 -6.06
N ALA A 107 -10.94 12.42 -6.88
CA ALA A 107 -11.01 12.30 -8.33
C ALA A 107 -10.26 11.04 -8.78
N PRO A 108 -10.71 10.38 -9.88
CA PRO A 108 -9.93 9.35 -10.52
C PRO A 108 -8.57 9.88 -10.98
N LEU A 109 -7.49 9.18 -10.62
CA LEU A 109 -6.12 9.55 -10.97
C LEU A 109 -5.69 8.85 -12.27
N ARG A 110 -5.29 9.66 -13.26
CA ARG A 110 -4.51 9.22 -14.42
C ARG A 110 -3.20 10.00 -14.40
N LEU A 111 -2.10 9.30 -14.10
CA LEU A 111 -0.80 9.93 -13.88
C LEU A 111 0.11 9.69 -15.06
N GLN A 112 0.66 10.77 -15.61
CA GLN A 112 1.86 10.69 -16.44
C GLN A 112 3.02 11.28 -15.65
N LEU A 113 3.81 10.39 -15.06
CA LEU A 113 4.93 10.78 -14.23
C LEU A 113 6.11 11.18 -15.11
N VAL A 114 6.22 12.48 -15.33
CA VAL A 114 7.38 13.17 -15.92
C VAL A 114 7.97 14.07 -14.84
N SER A 115 8.96 13.58 -14.11
CA SER A 115 9.58 14.32 -13.00
C SER A 115 11.02 13.90 -12.77
N HIS A 116 11.93 14.87 -12.83
CA HIS A 116 13.37 14.65 -12.69
C HIS A 116 13.87 14.77 -11.24
N SER A 117 12.98 15.07 -10.29
CA SER A 117 13.30 15.20 -8.86
C SER A 117 12.60 14.18 -7.98
N LEU A 118 11.48 13.60 -8.44
CA LEU A 118 10.67 12.71 -7.63
C LEU A 118 11.41 11.40 -7.38
N ARG A 119 11.55 11.05 -6.10
CA ARG A 119 12.22 9.84 -5.60
C ARG A 119 11.22 8.84 -5.03
N CYS A 120 10.10 9.31 -4.48
CA CYS A 120 9.08 8.44 -3.90
C CYS A 120 7.66 8.90 -4.31
N LEU A 121 6.88 7.97 -4.87
CA LEU A 121 5.46 8.12 -5.14
C LEU A 121 4.68 7.07 -4.34
N GLN A 122 3.75 7.55 -3.51
CA GLN A 122 2.87 6.70 -2.71
C GLN A 122 1.41 7.04 -2.95
N ILE A 123 0.61 6.03 -3.31
CA ILE A 123 -0.82 6.23 -3.57
C ILE A 123 -1.65 5.21 -2.79
N GLN A 124 -2.31 5.70 -1.76
CA GLN A 124 -3.14 4.91 -0.87
C GLN A 124 -4.62 5.25 -1.03
N GLY A 125 -5.48 4.24 -1.04
CA GLY A 125 -6.94 4.41 -0.92
C GLY A 125 -7.60 5.33 -1.97
N SER A 126 -6.90 5.62 -3.07
CA SER A 126 -7.35 6.51 -4.15
C SER A 126 -7.87 5.68 -5.32
N ASN A 127 -8.80 6.24 -6.11
CA ASN A 127 -9.23 5.61 -7.35
C ASN A 127 -8.20 5.86 -8.45
N VAL A 128 -7.30 4.90 -8.68
CA VAL A 128 -6.29 4.97 -9.74
C VAL A 128 -6.82 4.27 -11.00
N GLU A 129 -6.84 4.98 -12.12
CA GLU A 129 -7.16 4.41 -13.42
C GLU A 129 -5.88 3.98 -14.14
N ASP A 130 -4.93 4.88 -14.36
CA ASP A 130 -3.66 4.56 -15.02
C ASP A 130 -2.50 5.32 -14.38
N ILE A 131 -1.33 4.67 -14.28
CA ILE A 131 -0.06 5.29 -13.91
C ILE A 131 0.94 4.95 -15.01
N ALA A 132 1.47 5.96 -15.69
CA ALA A 132 2.56 5.82 -16.63
C ALA A 132 3.79 6.54 -16.08
N VAL A 133 4.85 5.79 -15.78
CA VAL A 133 6.17 6.32 -15.46
C VAL A 133 6.91 6.53 -16.77
N VAL A 134 6.65 7.70 -17.37
CA VAL A 134 7.15 8.07 -18.71
C VAL A 134 8.63 8.45 -18.63
N ASP A 135 8.97 9.39 -17.75
CA ASP A 135 10.34 9.88 -17.57
C ASP A 135 10.56 10.34 -16.13
N ALA A 136 11.03 9.42 -15.30
CA ALA A 136 11.30 9.67 -13.88
C ALA A 136 12.65 9.08 -13.47
N PRO A 137 13.77 9.71 -13.90
CA PRO A 137 15.11 9.14 -13.76
C PRO A 137 15.53 8.90 -12.30
N ARG A 138 14.99 9.68 -11.36
CA ARG A 138 15.31 9.60 -9.93
C ARG A 138 14.31 8.80 -9.09
N LEU A 139 13.29 8.21 -9.72
CA LEU A 139 12.25 7.52 -8.96
C LEU A 139 12.81 6.23 -8.36
N GLU A 140 13.01 6.22 -7.04
CA GLU A 140 13.50 5.07 -6.28
C GLU A 140 12.35 4.16 -5.83
N ARG A 141 11.19 4.74 -5.49
CA ARG A 141 10.09 4.06 -4.80
C ARG A 141 8.74 4.35 -5.45
N LEU A 142 8.06 3.29 -5.88
CA LEU A 142 6.67 3.34 -6.34
C LEU A 142 5.82 2.38 -5.51
N ILE A 143 5.07 2.94 -4.55
CA ILE A 143 4.31 2.17 -3.56
C ILE A 143 2.81 2.46 -3.73
N LEU A 144 2.03 1.43 -3.99
CA LEU A 144 0.64 1.55 -4.44
C LEU A 144 -0.36 0.83 -3.52
N PRO A 145 -0.41 1.15 -2.21
CA PRO A 145 -1.15 0.34 -1.24
C PRO A 145 -2.64 0.63 -1.31
N GLY A 146 -3.40 -0.19 -2.03
CA GLY A 146 -4.84 -0.02 -2.04
C GLY A 146 -5.62 -0.91 -2.98
N ASN A 147 -6.92 -1.03 -2.67
CA ASN A 147 -7.90 -1.58 -3.59
C ASN A 147 -8.15 -0.58 -4.71
N TRP A 148 -7.50 -0.76 -5.85
CA TRP A 148 -7.86 0.01 -7.04
C TRP A 148 -9.24 -0.49 -7.50
N ALA A 149 -10.19 0.43 -7.61
CA ALA A 149 -11.60 0.09 -7.81
C ALA A 149 -11.83 -0.64 -9.14
N HIS A 150 -10.98 -0.40 -10.15
CA HIS A 150 -11.18 -0.85 -11.51
C HIS A 150 -10.30 -2.04 -11.89
N THR A 151 -10.93 -3.07 -12.47
CA THR A 151 -10.27 -4.27 -12.99
C THR A 151 -9.42 -4.03 -14.25
N HIS A 152 -9.32 -2.79 -14.71
CA HIS A 152 -8.58 -2.40 -15.93
C HIS A 152 -7.41 -1.46 -15.64
N SER A 153 -7.13 -1.20 -14.36
CA SER A 153 -6.11 -0.24 -13.99
C SER A 153 -4.73 -0.69 -14.46
N ARG A 154 -3.91 0.22 -14.99
CA ARG A 154 -2.59 -0.12 -15.54
C ARG A 154 -1.46 0.66 -14.87
N VAL A 155 -0.35 -0.04 -14.64
CA VAL A 155 0.96 0.57 -14.37
C VAL A 155 1.85 0.35 -15.58
N MET A 156 2.37 1.43 -16.14
CA MET A 156 3.35 1.43 -17.22
C MET A 156 4.67 1.98 -16.69
N ILE A 157 5.77 1.28 -16.96
CA ILE A 157 7.12 1.71 -16.60
C ILE A 157 7.91 1.82 -17.91
N GLU A 158 8.18 3.05 -18.35
CA GLU A 158 8.96 3.32 -19.56
C GLU A 158 10.40 3.69 -19.21
N HIS A 159 10.61 4.76 -18.42
CA HIS A 159 11.94 5.21 -18.02
C HIS A 159 12.01 5.55 -16.52
N ALA A 160 12.52 4.59 -15.73
CA ALA A 160 12.76 4.73 -14.29
C ALA A 160 14.02 3.93 -13.85
N PRO A 161 15.23 4.34 -14.28
CA PRO A 161 16.48 3.63 -14.04
C PRO A 161 16.87 3.48 -12.57
N GLU A 162 16.39 4.34 -11.66
CA GLU A 162 16.70 4.23 -10.22
C GLU A 162 15.63 3.47 -9.42
N LEU A 163 14.60 2.93 -10.08
CA LEU A 163 13.48 2.27 -9.40
C LEU A 163 13.94 0.98 -8.72
N CYS A 164 14.05 1.02 -7.39
CA CYS A 164 14.54 -0.08 -6.58
C CYS A 164 13.46 -0.74 -5.71
N ILE A 165 12.38 0.00 -5.42
CA ILE A 165 11.25 -0.49 -4.63
C ILE A 165 9.97 -0.31 -5.45
N PHE A 166 9.28 -1.41 -5.73
CA PHE A 166 8.00 -1.40 -6.43
C PHE A 166 7.02 -2.30 -5.71
N GLY A 167 5.82 -1.80 -5.38
CA GLY A 167 4.91 -2.72 -4.71
C GLY A 167 3.53 -2.27 -4.26
N THR A 168 2.93 -3.25 -3.59
CA THR A 168 1.51 -3.48 -3.24
C THR A 168 0.59 -3.54 -4.46
N PHE A 169 1.10 -4.09 -5.56
CA PHE A 169 0.34 -4.28 -6.80
C PHE A 169 -0.39 -5.64 -6.82
N GLU A 170 -1.58 -5.72 -7.43
CA GLU A 170 -2.39 -6.96 -7.55
C GLU A 170 -2.41 -7.50 -9.00
N PRO A 171 -1.56 -8.46 -9.39
CA PRO A 171 -1.48 -9.00 -10.76
C PRO A 171 -2.81 -9.59 -11.28
N GLY A 172 -3.67 -10.06 -10.38
CA GLY A 172 -4.98 -10.60 -10.74
C GLY A 172 -5.96 -9.56 -11.26
N LYS A 173 -5.82 -8.29 -10.83
CA LYS A 173 -6.69 -7.20 -11.24
C LYS A 173 -6.03 -6.20 -12.17
N HIS A 174 -4.77 -5.86 -11.92
CA HIS A 174 -4.11 -4.74 -12.58
C HIS A 174 -3.21 -5.22 -13.72
N GLY A 175 -3.05 -4.38 -14.75
CA GLY A 175 -2.12 -4.60 -15.85
C GLY A 175 -0.76 -3.97 -15.56
N LEU A 176 0.32 -4.67 -15.89
CA LEU A 176 1.69 -4.15 -15.88
C LEU A 176 2.19 -4.09 -17.31
N GLN A 177 2.69 -2.93 -17.69
CA GLN A 177 3.35 -2.71 -18.97
C GLN A 177 4.76 -2.22 -18.69
N ILE A 178 5.75 -2.83 -19.34
CA ILE A 178 7.14 -2.39 -19.27
C ILE A 178 7.56 -2.03 -20.68
N SER A 179 7.96 -0.78 -20.85
CA SER A 179 8.16 -0.15 -22.16
C SER A 179 6.92 -0.41 -23.05
N ASN A 180 7.09 -1.03 -24.22
CA ASN A 180 5.99 -1.32 -25.14
C ASN A 180 5.32 -2.70 -24.91
N THR A 181 5.64 -3.39 -23.81
CA THR A 181 5.22 -4.78 -23.59
C THR A 181 4.22 -4.89 -22.45
N LEU A 182 2.96 -5.20 -22.79
CA LEU A 182 1.93 -5.54 -21.81
C LEU A 182 2.11 -6.97 -21.29
N ILE A 183 2.36 -7.12 -19.99
CA ILE A 183 2.64 -8.41 -19.35
C ILE A 183 1.35 -9.22 -19.19
N LYS A 184 1.28 -10.34 -19.92
CA LYS A 184 0.16 -11.29 -19.90
C LYS A 184 0.51 -12.56 -19.13
N ALA A 185 -0.51 -13.34 -18.78
CA ALA A 185 -0.33 -14.64 -18.14
C ALA A 185 0.47 -15.59 -19.05
N GLU A 186 1.39 -16.35 -18.46
CA GLU A 186 2.19 -17.38 -19.16
C GLU A 186 3.10 -16.86 -20.29
N MET A 187 3.28 -15.54 -20.38
CA MET A 187 4.17 -14.90 -21.33
C MET A 187 5.65 -15.15 -20.98
N LEU A 188 6.47 -15.39 -22.00
CA LEU A 188 7.93 -15.24 -21.90
C LEU A 188 8.25 -13.75 -21.97
N VAL A 189 8.92 -13.24 -20.94
CA VAL A 189 9.25 -11.82 -20.84
C VAL A 189 10.49 -11.57 -21.69
N SER A 190 10.42 -10.59 -22.60
CA SER A 190 11.57 -10.18 -23.41
C SER A 190 12.60 -9.46 -22.53
N PRO A 191 13.90 -9.46 -22.89
CA PRO A 191 14.91 -8.69 -22.18
C PRO A 191 14.62 -7.19 -22.11
N SER A 192 13.83 -6.65 -23.04
CA SER A 192 13.37 -5.26 -23.04
C SER A 192 12.22 -4.99 -22.06
N ALA A 193 11.59 -6.02 -21.52
CA ALA A 193 10.42 -5.93 -20.64
C ALA A 193 10.79 -6.29 -19.19
N VAL A 194 12.03 -6.00 -18.77
CA VAL A 194 12.53 -6.22 -17.42
C VAL A 194 12.98 -4.92 -16.78
N VAL A 195 12.82 -4.83 -15.46
CA VAL A 195 13.28 -3.74 -14.63
C VAL A 195 14.27 -4.34 -13.62
N PRO A 196 15.56 -4.44 -13.97
CA PRO A 196 16.55 -5.17 -13.17
C PRO A 196 16.99 -4.39 -11.92
N THR A 197 16.55 -3.14 -11.76
CA THR A 197 16.91 -2.26 -10.66
C THR A 197 16.07 -2.53 -9.42
N VAL A 198 14.89 -3.15 -9.57
CA VAL A 198 13.98 -3.48 -8.47
C VAL A 198 14.56 -4.60 -7.61
N LYS A 199 14.89 -4.25 -6.37
CA LYS A 199 15.40 -5.17 -5.34
C LYS A 199 14.31 -5.60 -4.35
N ILE A 200 13.33 -4.74 -4.12
CA ILE A 200 12.22 -4.99 -3.18
C ILE A 200 10.90 -4.95 -3.94
N LEU A 201 10.19 -6.08 -3.93
CA LEU A 201 8.94 -6.25 -4.65
C LEU A 201 7.82 -6.66 -3.69
N ALA A 202 6.71 -5.91 -3.68
CA ALA A 202 5.52 -6.28 -2.92
C ALA A 202 4.31 -6.56 -3.82
N ILE A 203 3.71 -7.75 -3.67
CA ILE A 203 2.60 -8.23 -4.48
C ILE A 203 1.43 -8.63 -3.58
N GLN A 204 0.23 -8.20 -3.97
CA GLN A 204 -1.03 -8.67 -3.40
C GLN A 204 -1.65 -9.74 -4.30
N VAL A 205 -2.10 -10.86 -3.74
CA VAL A 205 -2.64 -11.95 -4.56
C VAL A 205 -3.65 -12.80 -3.81
N ARG A 206 -4.75 -13.15 -4.48
CA ARG A 206 -5.69 -14.19 -4.00
C ARG A 206 -5.16 -15.56 -4.41
N LEU A 207 -4.35 -16.19 -3.55
CA LEU A 207 -3.68 -17.47 -3.84
C LEU A 207 -4.63 -18.64 -4.17
N ALA A 208 -5.88 -18.57 -3.74
CA ALA A 208 -6.92 -19.55 -4.07
C ALA A 208 -7.52 -19.36 -5.48
N VAL A 209 -7.31 -18.21 -6.13
CA VAL A 209 -7.93 -17.86 -7.41
C VAL A 209 -6.92 -18.08 -8.54
N HIS A 210 -7.14 -19.12 -9.35
CA HIS A 210 -6.26 -19.49 -10.47
C HIS A 210 -5.96 -18.32 -11.43
N ASN A 211 -6.98 -17.51 -11.75
CA ASN A 211 -6.82 -16.39 -12.68
C ASN A 211 -5.92 -15.27 -12.14
N ASP A 212 -5.79 -15.17 -10.82
CA ASP A 212 -4.92 -14.18 -10.20
C ASP A 212 -3.48 -14.67 -10.18
N VAL A 213 -3.29 -15.95 -9.83
CA VAL A 213 -1.96 -16.53 -9.68
C VAL A 213 -1.28 -16.86 -11.02
N LYS A 214 -2.04 -17.06 -12.11
CA LYS A 214 -1.45 -17.42 -13.42
C LYS A 214 -0.55 -16.33 -14.02
N ARG A 215 -0.73 -15.07 -13.60
CA ARG A 215 0.09 -13.93 -14.03
C ARG A 215 1.36 -13.75 -13.19
N LEU A 216 1.36 -14.27 -11.97
CA LEU A 216 2.47 -14.12 -11.03
C LEU A 216 3.83 -14.55 -11.61
N PRO A 217 3.95 -15.67 -12.35
CA PRO A 217 5.23 -16.04 -12.96
C PRO A 217 5.78 -15.01 -13.95
N SER A 218 4.93 -14.45 -14.83
CA SER A 218 5.37 -13.44 -15.79
C SER A 218 5.83 -12.16 -15.08
N TYR A 219 5.13 -11.78 -14.00
CA TYR A 219 5.47 -10.60 -13.21
C TYR A 219 6.82 -10.75 -12.51
N LEU A 220 7.06 -11.88 -11.85
CA LEU A 220 8.34 -12.13 -11.19
C LEU A 220 9.52 -12.14 -12.18
N ARG A 221 9.30 -12.61 -13.42
CA ARG A 221 10.33 -12.54 -14.49
C ARG A 221 10.67 -11.12 -14.93
N CYS A 222 9.78 -10.16 -14.71
CA CYS A 222 10.06 -8.75 -15.03
C CYS A 222 11.07 -8.13 -14.06
N PHE A 223 11.28 -8.74 -12.89
CA PHE A 223 12.13 -8.20 -11.83
C PHE A 223 13.19 -9.24 -11.44
N PRO A 224 14.25 -9.42 -12.26
CA PRO A 224 15.23 -10.49 -12.08
C PRO A 224 16.12 -10.31 -10.84
N SER A 225 16.28 -9.08 -10.32
CA SER A 225 17.20 -8.76 -9.22
C SER A 225 16.54 -8.65 -7.84
N VAL A 226 15.33 -9.20 -7.67
CA VAL A 226 14.59 -9.11 -6.41
C VAL A 226 15.30 -9.91 -5.31
N GLU A 227 15.68 -9.21 -4.24
CA GLU A 227 16.31 -9.76 -3.03
C GLU A 227 15.30 -9.90 -1.88
N SER A 228 14.33 -8.97 -1.78
CA SER A 228 13.23 -8.99 -0.80
C SER A 228 11.88 -9.09 -1.51
N LEU A 229 11.13 -10.17 -1.24
CA LEU A 229 9.81 -10.41 -1.80
C LEU A 229 8.74 -10.38 -0.71
N HIS A 230 7.76 -9.51 -0.87
CA HIS A 230 6.59 -9.42 0.00
C HIS A 230 5.36 -9.93 -0.74
N ILE A 231 4.69 -10.94 -0.18
CA ILE A 231 3.43 -11.47 -0.70
C ILE A 231 2.34 -11.23 0.34
N GLN A 232 1.33 -10.44 0.00
CA GLN A 232 0.14 -10.28 0.81
C GLN A 232 -0.99 -11.18 0.31
N SER A 233 -1.43 -12.10 1.16
CA SER A 233 -2.54 -13.01 0.87
C SER A 233 -3.87 -12.27 1.00
N LEU A 234 -4.57 -12.09 -0.11
CA LEU A 234 -5.92 -11.53 -0.14
C LEU A 234 -6.96 -12.62 0.12
N LYS A 235 -7.97 -12.31 0.93
CA LYS A 235 -9.07 -13.24 1.25
C LYS A 235 -9.83 -13.63 -0.02
N SER A 236 -10.06 -14.93 -0.21
CA SER A 236 -10.93 -15.46 -1.26
C SER A 236 -12.25 -15.94 -0.66
N ILE A 237 -13.36 -15.70 -1.36
CA ILE A 237 -14.69 -16.24 -1.01
C ILE A 237 -14.82 -17.69 -1.51
N LYS A 238 -14.02 -18.11 -2.50
CA LYS A 238 -14.11 -19.42 -3.16
C LYS A 238 -12.91 -20.31 -2.82
N PRO A 239 -13.12 -21.63 -2.63
CA PRO A 239 -12.03 -22.57 -2.33
C PRO A 239 -11.07 -22.74 -3.52
N ALA A 240 -9.81 -23.02 -3.21
CA ALA A 240 -8.76 -23.24 -4.20
C ALA A 240 -9.04 -24.48 -5.08
N ARG A 241 -8.87 -24.37 -6.40
CA ARG A 241 -8.96 -25.51 -7.33
C ARG A 241 -7.63 -26.27 -7.37
N LYS A 242 -7.64 -27.60 -7.60
CA LYS A 242 -6.44 -28.46 -7.72
C LYS A 242 -5.38 -27.97 -8.73
N ARG A 243 -5.72 -27.10 -9.69
CA ARG A 243 -4.82 -26.60 -10.76
C ARG A 243 -3.73 -25.62 -10.29
N THR A 244 -3.74 -25.15 -9.05
CA THR A 244 -2.76 -24.16 -8.54
C THR A 244 -1.35 -24.73 -8.35
N LEU A 245 -1.19 -26.04 -8.12
CA LEU A 245 0.11 -26.65 -7.82
C LEU A 245 1.13 -26.51 -8.96
N LYS A 246 0.69 -26.64 -10.22
CA LYS A 246 1.54 -26.47 -11.40
C LYS A 246 2.09 -25.03 -11.53
N ILE A 247 1.33 -24.04 -11.04
CA ILE A 247 1.75 -22.64 -11.06
C ILE A 247 2.89 -22.42 -10.07
N TRP A 248 2.82 -23.04 -8.89
CA TRP A 248 3.89 -22.95 -7.89
C TRP A 248 5.20 -23.55 -8.38
N GLN A 249 5.14 -24.65 -9.14
CA GLN A 249 6.31 -25.20 -9.83
C GLN A 249 6.90 -24.22 -10.86
N LYS A 250 6.04 -23.49 -11.59
CA LYS A 250 6.50 -22.44 -12.52
C LYS A 250 7.13 -21.26 -11.77
N VAL A 251 6.52 -20.80 -10.67
CA VAL A 251 7.04 -19.69 -9.85
C VAL A 251 8.40 -20.06 -9.26
N SER A 252 8.50 -21.24 -8.66
CA SER A 252 9.73 -21.72 -8.05
C SER A 252 10.82 -22.09 -9.05
N ALA A 253 10.48 -22.15 -10.35
CA ALA A 253 11.44 -22.33 -11.42
C ALA A 253 12.13 -21.03 -11.85
N ILE A 254 11.59 -19.86 -11.48
CA ILE A 254 12.10 -18.54 -11.88
C ILE A 254 13.43 -18.26 -11.22
N GLU A 255 14.37 -17.70 -11.99
CA GLU A 255 15.74 -17.48 -11.55
C GLU A 255 15.82 -16.58 -10.31
N CYS A 256 15.13 -15.43 -10.30
CA CYS A 256 15.13 -14.55 -9.11
C CYS A 256 14.65 -15.28 -7.85
N VAL A 257 13.61 -16.11 -7.98
CA VAL A 257 13.09 -16.93 -6.88
C VAL A 257 14.10 -17.99 -6.44
N LYS A 258 14.78 -18.65 -7.38
CA LYS A 258 15.78 -19.67 -7.07
C LYS A 258 17.02 -19.09 -6.41
N SER A 259 17.59 -18.03 -6.98
CA SER A 259 19.00 -17.67 -6.72
C SER A 259 19.22 -16.25 -6.22
N GLN A 260 18.19 -15.42 -6.05
CA GLN A 260 18.35 -14.02 -5.62
C GLN A 260 17.62 -13.68 -4.32
N ILE A 261 16.42 -14.22 -4.10
CA ILE A 261 15.62 -13.87 -2.92
C ILE A 261 16.31 -14.35 -1.63
N ARG A 262 16.62 -13.39 -0.74
CA ARG A 262 17.17 -13.58 0.60
C ARG A 262 16.11 -13.44 1.69
N LEU A 263 15.14 -12.55 1.47
CA LEU A 263 14.06 -12.27 2.39
C LEU A 263 12.70 -12.52 1.71
N MET A 264 11.87 -13.34 2.35
CA MET A 264 10.47 -13.55 1.94
C MET A 264 9.55 -13.17 3.08
N VAL A 265 8.67 -12.20 2.87
CA VAL A 265 7.67 -11.77 3.86
C VAL A 265 6.28 -12.13 3.35
N PHE A 266 5.57 -12.96 4.11
CA PHE A 266 4.23 -13.39 3.79
C PHE A 266 3.23 -12.70 4.73
N HIS A 267 2.49 -11.74 4.18
CA HIS A 267 1.53 -10.94 4.90
C HIS A 267 0.13 -11.57 4.88
N ASP A 268 -0.62 -11.34 5.96
CA ASP A 268 -2.00 -11.81 6.14
C ASP A 268 -2.17 -13.33 6.04
N PHE A 269 -1.29 -14.11 6.68
CA PHE A 269 -1.38 -15.57 6.75
C PHE A 269 -2.63 -16.03 7.52
N ARG A 270 -3.44 -16.90 6.91
CA ARG A 270 -4.70 -17.44 7.48
C ARG A 270 -4.67 -18.95 7.67
N GLY A 271 -3.59 -19.62 7.26
CA GLY A 271 -3.45 -21.08 7.37
C GLY A 271 -4.23 -21.85 6.31
N TYR A 272 -4.58 -21.22 5.18
CA TYR A 272 -5.25 -21.92 4.09
C TYR A 272 -4.29 -22.88 3.39
N ALA A 273 -4.82 -24.00 2.89
CA ALA A 273 -4.03 -25.02 2.20
C ALA A 273 -3.25 -24.48 0.98
N CYS A 274 -3.81 -23.49 0.27
CA CYS A 274 -3.12 -22.83 -0.85
C CYS A 274 -1.93 -21.98 -0.39
N GLU A 275 -2.04 -21.29 0.75
CA GLU A 275 -0.95 -20.50 1.35
C GLU A 275 0.20 -21.42 1.77
N ILE A 276 -0.13 -22.50 2.48
CA ILE A 276 0.86 -23.49 2.93
C ILE A 276 1.54 -24.16 1.73
N SER A 277 0.77 -24.53 0.70
CA SER A 277 1.31 -25.13 -0.53
C SER A 277 2.25 -24.19 -1.29
N PHE A 278 1.91 -22.90 -1.35
CA PHE A 278 2.77 -21.88 -1.96
C PHE A 278 4.08 -21.72 -1.16
N LEU A 279 3.99 -21.48 0.16
CA LEU A 279 5.14 -21.30 1.04
C LEU A 279 6.08 -22.51 1.00
N LYS A 280 5.51 -23.72 1.02
CA LYS A 280 6.28 -24.96 0.89
C LYS A 280 7.02 -25.01 -0.44
N SER A 281 6.32 -24.80 -1.55
CA SER A 281 6.92 -24.87 -2.90
C SER A 281 8.01 -23.82 -3.11
N PHE A 282 7.85 -22.64 -2.50
CA PHE A 282 8.82 -21.56 -2.52
C PHE A 282 10.08 -21.97 -1.75
N ALA A 283 9.94 -22.33 -0.47
CA ALA A 283 11.06 -22.70 0.41
C ALA A 283 11.88 -23.90 -0.10
N GLN A 284 11.27 -24.82 -0.84
CA GLN A 284 11.96 -26.00 -1.39
C GLN A 284 12.95 -25.67 -2.51
N ARG A 285 12.80 -24.53 -3.19
CA ARG A 285 13.50 -24.22 -4.45
C ARG A 285 14.35 -22.97 -4.39
N THR A 286 14.13 -22.12 -3.37
CA THR A 286 14.96 -20.97 -3.07
C THR A 286 16.28 -21.42 -2.45
N GLN A 287 17.39 -21.06 -3.07
CA GLN A 287 18.75 -21.45 -2.72
C GLN A 287 19.53 -20.37 -1.96
N LYS A 288 18.99 -19.16 -1.82
CA LYS A 288 19.60 -18.07 -1.06
C LYS A 288 18.72 -17.50 0.03
N LEU A 289 17.59 -18.15 0.32
CA LEU A 289 16.68 -17.69 1.35
C LEU A 289 17.37 -17.73 2.72
N GLU A 290 17.50 -16.57 3.35
CA GLU A 290 18.09 -16.40 4.68
C GLU A 290 16.99 -16.28 5.73
N THR A 291 15.94 -15.51 5.44
CA THR A 291 14.82 -15.28 6.37
C THR A 291 13.47 -15.41 5.66
N MET A 292 12.57 -16.18 6.27
CA MET A 292 11.15 -16.21 5.92
C MET A 292 10.34 -15.61 7.08
N VAL A 293 9.61 -14.55 6.81
CA VAL A 293 8.76 -13.86 7.77
C VAL A 293 7.30 -14.17 7.46
N ILE A 294 6.54 -14.67 8.42
CA ILE A 294 5.10 -14.91 8.31
C ILE A 294 4.39 -13.93 9.25
N VAL A 295 3.59 -13.03 8.69
CA VAL A 295 2.73 -12.11 9.44
C VAL A 295 1.32 -12.67 9.43
N VAL A 296 0.84 -13.04 10.61
CA VAL A 296 -0.46 -13.69 10.80
C VAL A 296 -1.58 -12.67 10.60
N ALA A 297 -2.62 -13.04 9.88
CA ALA A 297 -3.82 -12.21 9.77
C ALA A 297 -4.48 -12.05 11.14
N TYR A 298 -4.79 -10.80 11.52
CA TYR A 298 -5.39 -10.48 12.81
C TYR A 298 -6.69 -11.27 13.04
N GLY A 299 -6.78 -11.97 14.17
CA GLY A 299 -7.97 -12.72 14.59
C GLY A 299 -8.21 -14.05 13.86
N CYS A 300 -7.27 -14.54 13.04
CA CYS A 300 -7.44 -15.81 12.34
C CYS A 300 -7.05 -17.06 13.13
N PHE A 301 -6.35 -16.91 14.26
CA PHE A 301 -5.92 -18.01 15.10
C PHE A 301 -6.23 -17.71 16.56
N SER A 302 -6.66 -18.73 17.30
CA SER A 302 -7.01 -18.60 18.72
C SER A 302 -5.78 -18.59 19.62
N SER A 303 -4.66 -19.17 19.14
CA SER A 303 -3.38 -19.17 19.84
C SER A 303 -2.19 -19.17 18.88
N PRO A 304 -0.99 -18.74 19.32
CA PRO A 304 0.22 -18.87 18.52
C PRO A 304 0.57 -20.30 18.14
N SER A 305 0.25 -21.27 19.00
CA SER A 305 0.50 -22.70 18.76
C SER A 305 -0.30 -23.22 17.57
N GLU A 306 -1.54 -22.76 17.39
CA GLU A 306 -2.38 -23.14 16.25
C GLU A 306 -1.79 -22.70 14.91
N ALA A 307 -1.28 -21.46 14.84
CA ALA A 307 -0.61 -20.94 13.65
C ALA A 307 0.68 -21.71 13.34
N ARG A 308 1.46 -22.07 14.37
CA ARG A 308 2.67 -22.89 14.21
C ARG A 308 2.36 -24.28 13.68
N LEU A 309 1.30 -24.93 14.18
CA LEU A 309 0.84 -26.24 13.69
C LEU A 309 0.51 -26.20 12.19
N LYS A 310 -0.03 -25.09 11.68
CA LYS A 310 -0.26 -24.92 10.22
C LYS A 310 1.04 -24.78 9.42
N LEU A 311 2.11 -24.32 10.04
CA LEU A 311 3.43 -24.14 9.40
C LEU A 311 4.35 -25.35 9.57
N GLU A 312 3.97 -26.36 10.37
CA GLU A 312 4.67 -27.65 10.48
C GLU A 312 5.10 -28.25 9.12
N PRO A 313 4.26 -28.24 8.07
CA PRO A 313 4.64 -28.77 6.75
C PRO A 313 5.87 -28.10 6.12
N LEU A 314 6.24 -26.89 6.56
CA LEU A 314 7.47 -26.22 6.11
C LEU A 314 8.72 -26.88 6.69
N PHE A 315 8.69 -27.37 7.94
CA PHE A 315 9.88 -27.98 8.56
C PHE A 315 10.23 -29.34 7.93
N PHE A 316 9.23 -30.10 7.49
CA PHE A 316 9.43 -31.42 6.87
C PHE A 316 9.74 -31.36 5.36
N ALA A 317 9.72 -30.17 4.75
CA ALA A 317 10.01 -30.03 3.33
C ALA A 317 11.52 -30.15 3.07
N LYS A 318 11.94 -31.11 2.23
CA LYS A 318 13.32 -31.17 1.71
C LYS A 318 13.66 -29.89 0.94
N ARG A 319 14.83 -29.32 1.19
CA ARG A 319 15.29 -28.05 0.60
C ARG A 319 16.81 -27.99 0.53
N GLU A 320 17.32 -27.00 -0.19
CA GLU A 320 18.75 -26.84 -0.46
C GLU A 320 19.45 -25.91 0.55
N THR A 321 18.72 -24.99 1.18
CA THR A 321 19.24 -24.06 2.20
C THR A 321 18.48 -24.06 3.50
N SER A 322 19.20 -23.76 4.58
CA SER A 322 18.62 -23.43 5.86
C SER A 322 18.21 -21.96 5.91
N TYR A 323 17.15 -21.64 6.64
CA TYR A 323 16.69 -20.26 6.82
C TYR A 323 16.07 -20.05 8.19
N LEU A 324 15.94 -18.79 8.60
CA LEU A 324 15.26 -18.38 9.80
C LEU A 324 13.77 -18.13 9.52
N LEU A 325 12.88 -18.91 10.13
CA LEU A 325 11.43 -18.68 10.06
C LEU A 325 10.99 -17.81 11.24
N LYS A 326 10.51 -16.61 10.96
CA LYS A 326 9.92 -15.69 11.95
C LYS A 326 8.42 -15.64 11.79
N LEU A 327 7.69 -15.69 12.90
CA LEU A 327 6.24 -15.63 12.97
C LEU A 327 5.83 -14.43 13.81
N TYR A 328 5.04 -13.54 13.22
CA TYR A 328 4.61 -12.28 13.83
C TYR A 328 3.10 -12.24 13.98
N PHE A 329 2.65 -11.79 15.15
CA PHE A 329 1.24 -11.57 15.47
C PHE A 329 0.96 -10.07 15.61
N PRO A 330 0.12 -9.49 14.73
CA PRO A 330 -0.27 -8.08 14.83
C PRO A 330 -1.11 -7.85 16.09
N THR A 331 -0.96 -6.67 16.69
CA THR A 331 -1.64 -6.30 17.96
C THR A 331 -3.07 -5.81 17.77
N HIS A 332 -3.43 -5.30 16.59
CA HIS A 332 -4.76 -4.80 16.28
C HIS A 332 -5.13 -4.98 14.80
N LYS A 333 -6.42 -4.88 14.49
CA LYS A 333 -6.93 -4.95 13.12
C LYS A 333 -6.53 -3.70 12.33
N GLY A 334 -5.90 -3.89 11.17
CA GLY A 334 -5.39 -2.77 10.37
C GLY A 334 -3.95 -2.38 10.69
N ALA A 335 -3.28 -3.12 11.59
CA ALA A 335 -1.83 -3.16 11.75
C ALA A 335 -1.15 -3.73 10.49
N GLY A 336 -1.43 -3.16 9.33
CA GLY A 336 -0.79 -3.49 8.08
C GLY A 336 0.70 -3.12 8.14
N PRO A 337 1.51 -3.73 7.27
CA PRO A 337 2.96 -3.63 7.35
C PRO A 337 3.52 -2.28 6.88
N TRP A 338 2.69 -1.40 6.34
CA TRP A 338 3.11 -0.17 5.69
C TRP A 338 2.28 1.02 6.19
N ASP A 339 2.97 2.13 6.39
CA ASP A 339 2.41 3.48 6.52
C ASP A 339 3.14 4.44 5.57
N LEU A 340 2.54 5.60 5.31
CA LEU A 340 3.12 6.62 4.42
C LEU A 340 4.51 7.08 4.88
N ALA A 341 4.75 7.13 6.19
CA ALA A 341 6.01 7.55 6.77
C ALA A 341 7.14 6.58 6.39
N SER A 342 6.88 5.27 6.50
CA SER A 342 7.86 4.21 6.23
C SER A 342 8.34 4.22 4.78
N GLY A 343 7.46 4.49 3.82
CA GLY A 343 7.89 4.58 2.41
C GLY A 343 8.51 5.93 2.04
N SER A 344 8.21 7.01 2.76
CA SER A 344 8.85 8.33 2.60
C SER A 344 10.24 8.39 3.22
N ASP A 345 10.53 7.55 4.23
CA ASP A 345 11.82 7.52 4.91
C ASP A 345 12.88 6.80 4.07
N PHE A 346 13.80 7.55 3.47
CA PHE A 346 14.90 7.00 2.68
C PHE A 346 15.92 6.20 3.50
N LEU A 347 15.95 6.35 4.84
CA LEU A 347 16.79 5.52 5.72
C LEU A 347 16.19 4.14 5.93
N ASN A 348 14.87 4.01 5.79
CA ASN A 348 14.20 2.73 5.82
C ASN A 348 14.49 1.97 4.53
N SER A 349 15.33 0.93 4.62
CA SER A 349 15.72 0.13 3.46
C SER A 349 14.56 -0.70 2.89
N ASP A 350 13.60 -1.12 3.72
CA ASP A 350 12.45 -1.92 3.31
C ASP A 350 11.15 -1.41 3.95
N PRO A 351 10.35 -0.60 3.21
CA PRO A 351 9.14 0.02 3.73
C PRO A 351 7.97 -0.97 3.92
N PHE A 352 8.12 -2.24 3.57
CA PHE A 352 7.06 -3.25 3.66
C PHE A 352 7.24 -4.25 4.81
N LEU A 353 8.28 -4.10 5.63
CA LEU A 353 8.54 -5.03 6.74
C LEU A 353 7.55 -4.80 7.89
N PHE A 354 7.54 -3.63 8.53
CA PHE A 354 6.56 -3.25 9.58
C PHE A 354 6.53 -1.72 9.73
N SER A 355 5.37 -1.17 10.12
CA SER A 355 5.24 0.26 10.45
C SER A 355 5.85 0.60 11.82
N VAL A 356 6.28 1.87 11.96
CA VAL A 356 6.88 2.40 13.18
C VAL A 356 5.88 2.29 14.34
N GLY A 357 6.33 1.75 15.48
CA GLY A 357 5.51 1.65 16.71
C GLY A 357 4.77 0.33 16.93
N GLN A 358 4.87 -0.64 16.02
CA GLN A 358 4.35 -1.99 16.27
C GLN A 358 5.40 -2.86 16.98
N VAL A 359 5.08 -3.36 18.17
CA VAL A 359 5.84 -4.44 18.84
C VAL A 359 5.03 -5.74 18.74
N PRO A 360 5.06 -6.43 17.58
CA PRO A 360 4.36 -7.69 17.43
C PRO A 360 4.97 -8.78 18.33
N LYS A 361 4.12 -9.67 18.86
CA LYS A 361 4.61 -10.91 19.48
C LYS A 361 5.31 -11.71 18.39
N THR A 362 6.58 -12.02 18.62
CA THR A 362 7.46 -12.64 17.62
C THR A 362 7.93 -14.00 18.11
N TYR A 363 7.95 -14.96 17.20
CA TYR A 363 8.53 -16.28 17.42
C TYR A 363 9.49 -16.62 16.28
N ALA A 364 10.54 -17.37 16.58
CA ALA A 364 11.52 -17.77 15.59
C ALA A 364 11.78 -19.27 15.66
N ALA A 365 12.10 -19.86 14.53
CA ALA A 365 12.61 -21.21 14.43
C ALA A 365 13.66 -21.26 13.32
N GLU A 366 14.76 -21.94 13.57
CA GLU A 366 15.69 -22.31 12.50
C GLU A 366 15.12 -23.48 11.73
N VAL A 367 15.29 -23.43 10.42
CA VAL A 367 14.71 -24.41 9.51
C VAL A 367 15.86 -25.02 8.70
N GLY A 368 16.25 -26.25 9.04
CA GLY A 368 17.43 -26.93 8.48
C GLY A 368 17.20 -27.62 7.11
N LYS A 369 18.29 -27.99 6.43
CA LYS A 369 18.28 -28.59 5.08
C LYS A 369 17.65 -29.99 5.04
N GLU A 370 18.01 -30.84 5.99
CA GLU A 370 17.42 -32.16 6.17
C GLU A 370 16.10 -32.01 6.91
N GLY A 371 14.99 -32.42 6.28
CA GLY A 371 13.66 -32.30 6.87
C GLY A 371 13.61 -32.99 8.24
N GLY A 372 13.19 -32.27 9.27
CA GLY A 372 13.23 -32.76 10.64
C GLY A 372 12.42 -31.88 11.59
N ARG A 373 12.20 -32.37 12.82
CA ARG A 373 11.54 -31.56 13.86
C ARG A 373 12.47 -30.43 14.26
N SER A 374 12.10 -29.20 13.94
CA SER A 374 12.77 -28.02 14.48
C SER A 374 11.93 -27.45 15.63
N ARG A 375 12.59 -27.05 16.71
CA ARG A 375 11.89 -26.53 17.90
C ARG A 375 11.74 -25.01 17.75
N TRP A 376 10.51 -24.51 17.86
CA TRP A 376 10.27 -23.08 18.00
C TRP A 376 10.98 -22.56 19.26
N MET A 377 11.80 -21.55 19.09
CA MET A 377 12.51 -20.91 20.19
C MET A 377 11.52 -20.01 20.96
N PRO A 378 11.38 -20.16 22.30
CA PRO A 378 10.62 -19.21 23.10
C PRO A 378 11.30 -17.83 23.07
N LYS A 379 10.54 -16.79 22.69
CA LYS A 379 10.83 -15.34 22.79
C LYS A 379 12.31 -14.91 22.85
N MET A 380 12.80 -14.30 21.77
CA MET A 380 13.73 -13.16 21.92
C MET A 380 12.88 -11.92 22.26
N GLU A 381 12.53 -11.75 23.53
CA GLU A 381 12.10 -10.44 24.06
C GLU A 381 13.34 -9.66 24.46
N THR A 382 14.20 -9.26 23.51
CA THR A 382 15.20 -8.21 23.78
C THR A 382 15.84 -7.67 22.50
N LYS A 383 15.93 -6.33 22.45
CA LYS A 383 16.83 -5.52 21.61
C LYS A 383 16.48 -5.24 20.14
N LEU A 384 15.21 -5.01 19.79
CA LEU A 384 14.93 -4.15 18.63
C LEU A 384 15.32 -2.68 18.89
N SER A 385 15.35 -2.24 20.16
CA SER A 385 15.86 -0.92 20.57
C SER A 385 17.38 -0.74 20.36
N ALA A 386 18.16 -1.79 20.13
CA ALA A 386 19.62 -1.68 19.96
C ALA A 386 20.08 -1.59 18.49
N MET A 387 19.22 -1.99 17.53
CA MET A 387 19.51 -1.81 16.10
C MET A 387 19.18 -0.39 15.60
N TYR A 388 18.34 0.35 16.33
CA TYR A 388 18.00 1.72 16.02
C TYR A 388 18.47 2.63 17.16
N GLY A 389 19.57 3.36 16.95
CA GLY A 389 20.31 4.11 17.98
C GLY A 389 19.51 5.17 18.77
N PRO A 390 20.06 5.71 19.86
CA PRO A 390 19.34 6.33 21.00
C PRO A 390 18.56 7.64 20.74
N ARG A 391 18.35 8.10 19.50
CA ARG A 391 17.62 9.35 19.21
C ARG A 391 16.08 9.23 19.22
N TRP A 392 15.54 8.09 19.65
CA TRP A 392 14.09 7.78 19.62
C TRP A 392 13.21 8.50 20.65
N LEU A 393 13.77 9.32 21.55
CA LEU A 393 12.99 9.94 22.63
C LEU A 393 12.89 11.47 22.61
N GLU A 394 13.58 12.16 21.70
CA GLU A 394 13.43 13.62 21.56
C GLU A 394 12.55 13.94 20.35
N GLY A 395 11.23 14.01 20.57
CA GLY A 395 10.31 14.57 19.57
C GLY A 395 8.91 13.96 19.53
N VAL A 396 8.58 12.95 20.35
CA VAL A 396 7.23 12.40 20.41
C VAL A 396 6.34 13.30 21.28
N GLN A 397 5.90 14.43 20.73
CA GLN A 397 4.61 14.98 21.14
C GLN A 397 3.54 14.13 20.47
N GLU A 398 2.71 13.50 21.30
CA GLU A 398 1.53 12.74 20.89
C GLU A 398 0.69 13.53 19.88
N LYS A 399 0.60 13.03 18.64
CA LYS A 399 -0.41 13.48 17.69
C LYS A 399 -1.70 12.71 17.98
N PRO A 400 -2.85 13.41 18.14
CA PRO A 400 -4.12 12.75 18.41
C PRO A 400 -4.56 11.89 17.21
N ASN A 401 -5.05 10.70 17.53
CA ASN A 401 -5.60 9.71 16.61
C ASN A 401 -6.54 10.35 15.57
N LEU A 402 -6.11 10.37 14.30
CA LEU A 402 -6.96 10.73 13.18
C LEU A 402 -7.98 9.61 12.92
N LEU A 403 -9.24 9.99 13.10
CA LEU A 403 -10.44 9.17 13.00
C LEU A 403 -10.55 8.44 11.65
N LYS A 404 -11.08 7.23 11.73
CA LYS A 404 -11.49 6.38 10.60
C LYS A 404 -12.46 7.14 9.69
N GLY A 405 -12.00 7.62 8.54
CA GLY A 405 -12.82 8.32 7.54
C GLY A 405 -14.05 7.56 7.02
N LYS A 406 -14.20 6.25 7.33
CA LYS A 406 -15.41 5.48 7.01
C LYS A 406 -16.59 5.76 7.96
N ASP A 407 -16.33 6.14 9.21
CA ASP A 407 -17.39 6.36 10.20
C ASP A 407 -18.04 7.75 10.00
N TYR A 408 -17.28 8.72 9.48
CA TYR A 408 -17.76 10.07 9.18
C TYR A 408 -18.90 10.12 8.13
N TYR A 409 -18.82 9.31 7.07
CA TYR A 409 -19.88 9.28 6.04
C TYR A 409 -21.13 8.54 6.49
N ARG A 410 -20.99 7.55 7.39
CA ARG A 410 -22.14 6.83 7.96
C ARG A 410 -22.91 7.74 8.91
N GLU A 411 -22.21 8.41 9.83
CA GLU A 411 -22.84 9.40 10.72
C GLU A 411 -23.47 10.57 9.95
N ARG A 412 -22.89 10.99 8.82
CA ARG A 412 -23.46 12.10 8.04
C ARG A 412 -24.69 11.69 7.22
N ARG A 413 -24.75 10.46 6.69
CA ARG A 413 -25.97 9.93 6.06
C ARG A 413 -27.13 9.82 7.06
N GLU A 414 -26.83 9.39 8.27
CA GLU A 414 -27.83 9.31 9.36
C GLU A 414 -28.27 10.69 9.84
N ARG A 415 -27.39 11.70 9.83
CA ARG A 415 -27.72 13.08 10.22
C ARG A 415 -28.39 13.94 9.13
N GLN A 416 -28.32 13.55 7.85
CA GLN A 416 -28.86 14.36 6.74
C GLN A 416 -30.19 13.86 6.14
N GLY A 417 -30.84 12.85 6.74
CA GLY A 417 -32.25 12.55 6.43
C GLY A 417 -32.56 12.22 4.97
N GLU A 418 -31.63 11.60 4.23
CA GLU A 418 -31.93 11.03 2.92
C GLU A 418 -32.53 9.63 3.09
N VAL A 419 -33.87 9.59 3.27
CA VAL A 419 -34.65 8.36 3.06
C VAL A 419 -34.81 8.18 1.56
N GLY A 420 -34.17 7.15 1.02
CA GLY A 420 -34.43 6.64 -0.32
C GLY A 420 -34.73 5.15 -0.22
N GLU A 421 -36.00 4.80 -0.34
CA GLU A 421 -36.52 3.45 -0.44
C GLU A 421 -35.77 2.64 -1.50
N THR A 422 -35.47 1.38 -1.21
CA THR A 422 -35.60 0.27 -2.18
C THR A 422 -35.65 -1.04 -1.40
N GLU A 423 -36.89 -1.53 -1.33
CA GLU A 423 -37.36 -2.91 -1.25
C GLU A 423 -36.35 -4.01 -0.93
N ASP A 424 -36.59 -4.62 0.24
CA ASP A 424 -36.05 -5.90 0.66
C ASP A 424 -36.96 -7.01 0.12
N VAL A 425 -36.49 -7.79 -0.87
CA VAL A 425 -37.17 -9.01 -1.32
C VAL A 425 -36.52 -10.24 -0.67
N GLY A 426 -37.11 -10.65 0.44
CA GLY A 426 -37.49 -12.03 0.73
C GLY A 426 -36.41 -13.07 1.11
N ARG A 427 -36.42 -13.52 2.37
CA ARG A 427 -37.00 -14.83 2.75
C ARG A 427 -37.04 -15.09 4.27
N VAL A 428 -38.28 -15.02 4.76
CA VAL A 428 -39.00 -15.81 5.79
C VAL A 428 -38.30 -17.04 6.41
N VAL A 429 -38.35 -17.15 7.75
CA VAL A 429 -38.87 -18.30 8.56
C VAL A 429 -39.22 -17.80 9.99
N SER A 430 -40.46 -17.36 10.25
CA SER A 430 -41.52 -18.02 11.06
C SER A 430 -41.21 -18.42 12.53
N ARG A 431 -41.87 -17.80 13.52
CA ARG A 431 -43.04 -18.34 14.27
C ARG A 431 -43.38 -17.49 15.53
N ARG A 432 -44.65 -17.04 15.57
CA ARG A 432 -45.68 -17.04 16.68
C ARG A 432 -45.19 -16.81 18.13
N ARG A 433 -45.88 -16.10 19.04
CA ARG A 433 -47.27 -15.61 19.20
C ARG A 433 -47.28 -14.80 20.53
N GLN A 434 -47.98 -13.67 20.63
CA GLN A 434 -49.03 -13.37 21.64
C GLN A 434 -49.33 -11.85 21.71
N ARG A 435 -50.60 -11.54 21.43
CA ARG A 435 -51.39 -10.32 21.73
C ARG A 435 -52.14 -10.58 23.06
N PRO A 436 -52.71 -9.60 23.81
CA PRO A 436 -53.77 -8.66 23.34
C PRO A 436 -53.70 -7.19 23.87
N ILE A 437 -54.15 -6.17 23.07
CA ILE A 437 -55.46 -5.41 23.08
C ILE A 437 -55.53 -4.46 24.31
N VAL A 438 -55.76 -3.13 24.25
CA VAL A 438 -56.90 -2.29 23.76
C VAL A 438 -56.43 -0.81 23.59
N PRO A 439 -57.08 0.03 22.75
CA PRO A 439 -57.57 1.30 23.29
C PRO A 439 -59.04 1.60 22.94
N ASP A 440 -59.74 2.22 23.88
CA ASP A 440 -61.15 2.61 23.80
C ASP A 440 -61.37 3.84 22.90
N LEU A 441 -62.58 3.86 22.35
CA LEU A 441 -63.15 4.83 21.42
C LEU A 441 -63.41 6.22 22.05
N ALA A 442 -63.17 7.26 21.25
CA ALA A 442 -64.16 8.28 20.88
C ALA A 442 -63.67 9.03 19.63
#